data_AF-A0A7C8AP02-F1
#
_entry.id   AF-A0A7C8AP02-F1
#
_cell.length_a   1.000
_cell.length_b   1.000
_cell.length_c   1.000
_cell.angle_alpha   90.00
_cell.angle_beta   90.00
_cell.angle_gamma   90.00
#
_symmetry.space_group_name_H-M   'P 1'
#
loop_
_entity.id
_entity.type
_entity.pdbx_description
1 polymer ?
#
loop_
_entity_poly.entity_id
_entity_poly.type
_entity_poly.pdbx_seq_one_letter_code
_entity_poly.pdbx_strand_id
1 'polypeptide(L)'
;MKNDHFDEGPGCCPCDEKTIEPSSGFTCADKENIFTKREQEVLDKIREASLRAGVLKEEISRLDERGREAALLELERLRLTRAELEKERLAASEERMRLLGHL
;
A
#
# COMPACT_ATOMS: atom_id res chain seq x y z
N MET A 1 14.06 18.15 38.54
CA MET A 1 12.66 17.71 38.73
C MET A 1 11.73 18.80 38.26
N LYS A 2 11.12 18.60 37.09
CA LYS A 2 9.80 19.05 36.64
C LYS A 2 9.53 18.21 35.38
N ASN A 3 8.71 17.18 35.53
CA ASN A 3 8.08 16.45 34.43
C ASN A 3 6.75 17.14 34.13
N ASP A 4 6.37 17.11 32.85
CA ASP A 4 5.01 17.08 32.25
C ASP A 4 5.30 17.18 30.72
N HIS A 5 5.41 16.13 29.90
CA HIS A 5 4.47 15.11 29.41
C HIS A 5 3.24 15.63 28.63
N PHE A 6 2.95 14.93 27.51
CA PHE A 6 1.89 15.08 26.48
C PHE A 6 2.12 16.14 25.39
N ASP A 7 1.80 15.95 24.11
CA ASP A 7 1.54 14.79 23.24
C ASP A 7 1.32 15.33 21.80
N GLU A 8 1.42 14.45 20.81
CA GLU A 8 0.69 14.47 19.53
C GLU A 8 0.86 15.61 18.50
N GLY A 9 1.43 15.20 17.35
CA GLY A 9 0.98 15.65 16.02
C GLY A 9 2.11 15.93 15.04
N PRO A 10 2.34 15.11 13.98
CA PRO A 10 3.09 15.59 12.83
C PRO A 10 2.25 16.69 12.19
N GLY A 11 2.60 17.93 12.51
CA GLY A 11 1.94 19.14 12.05
C GLY A 11 1.77 19.10 10.53
N CYS A 12 0.50 19.02 10.12
CA CYS A 12 0.04 19.30 8.77
C CYS A 12 0.67 20.63 8.32
N CYS A 13 1.32 20.63 7.15
CA CYS A 13 1.99 21.82 6.61
C CYS A 13 1.08 23.05 6.69
N PRO A 14 1.57 24.22 7.17
CA PRO A 14 0.81 25.45 7.11
C PRO A 14 0.58 25.80 5.64
N CYS A 15 -0.67 25.76 5.20
CA CYS A 15 -1.08 26.23 3.89
C CYS A 15 -0.97 27.77 3.91
N ASP A 16 0.20 28.30 3.53
CA ASP A 16 0.34 29.71 3.21
C ASP A 16 -0.64 30.03 2.05
N GLU A 17 -1.60 30.91 2.32
CA GLU A 17 -2.52 31.51 1.34
C GLU A 17 -1.74 32.37 0.35
N LYS A 18 -0.98 31.74 -0.54
CA LYS A 18 -0.52 32.35 -1.78
C LYS A 18 -1.62 32.13 -2.80
N THR A 19 -2.13 33.24 -3.32
CA THR A 19 -2.92 33.37 -4.56
C THR A 19 -3.03 32.06 -5.32
N ILE A 20 -4.22 31.45 -5.28
CA ILE A 20 -4.57 30.30 -6.09
C ILE A 20 -4.59 30.81 -7.54
N GLU A 21 -3.43 30.81 -8.19
CA GLU A 21 -3.39 30.73 -9.65
C GLU A 21 -4.25 29.52 -10.02
N PRO A 22 -5.13 29.61 -11.04
CA PRO A 22 -5.91 28.47 -11.45
C PRO A 22 -4.90 27.39 -11.81
N SER A 23 -4.77 26.38 -10.95
CA SER A 23 -3.77 25.33 -11.13
C SER A 23 -3.97 24.83 -12.55
N SER A 24 -2.98 25.04 -13.41
CA SER A 24 -2.96 24.46 -14.74
C SER A 24 -3.40 23.02 -14.58
N GLY A 25 -4.56 22.66 -15.13
CA GLY A 25 -5.18 21.37 -14.85
C GLY A 25 -4.19 20.23 -15.04
N PHE A 26 -4.36 19.14 -14.28
CA PHE A 26 -3.44 17.99 -14.31
C PHE A 26 -3.00 17.64 -15.72
N THR A 27 -1.69 17.68 -15.96
CA THR A 27 -1.09 17.20 -17.20
C THR A 27 -1.27 15.68 -17.29
N CYS A 28 -1.08 15.10 -18.47
CA CYS A 28 -1.12 13.64 -18.60
C CYS A 28 -0.06 12.95 -17.72
N ALA A 29 1.10 13.58 -17.50
CA ALA A 29 2.13 13.09 -16.59
C ALA A 29 1.67 13.09 -15.12
N ASP A 30 0.88 14.09 -14.71
CA ASP A 30 0.34 14.13 -13.34
C ASP A 30 -0.73 13.04 -13.12
N LYS A 31 -1.50 12.73 -14.17
CA LYS A 31 -2.56 11.71 -14.13
C LYS A 31 -2.02 10.28 -14.07
N GLU A 32 -0.77 10.05 -14.46
CA GLU A 32 -0.12 8.74 -14.32
C GLU A 32 -0.02 8.29 -12.86
N ASN A 33 0.06 9.23 -11.92
CA ASN A 33 0.12 8.93 -10.48
C ASN A 33 -1.27 8.84 -9.81
N ILE A 34 -2.34 9.06 -10.57
CA ILE A 34 -3.72 8.95 -10.06
C ILE A 34 -4.19 7.52 -10.32
N PHE A 35 -4.18 6.70 -9.27
CA PHE A 35 -4.62 5.32 -9.36
C PHE A 35 -6.12 5.21 -9.68
N THR A 36 -6.46 4.23 -10.51
CA THR A 36 -7.86 3.81 -10.66
C THR A 36 -8.35 3.14 -9.37
N LYS A 37 -9.67 3.06 -9.21
CA LYS A 37 -10.29 2.34 -8.08
C LYS A 37 -9.78 0.88 -8.00
N ARG A 38 -9.70 0.20 -9.14
CA ARG A 38 -9.20 -1.17 -9.22
C ARG A 38 -7.74 -1.28 -8.78
N GLU A 39 -6.87 -0.38 -9.23
CA GLU A 39 -5.47 -0.36 -8.78
C GLU A 39 -5.35 -0.12 -7.28
N GLN A 40 -6.15 0.80 -6.74
CA GLN A 40 -6.16 1.07 -5.31
C GLN A 40 -6.57 -0.18 -4.51
N GLU A 41 -7.61 -0.88 -4.95
CA GLU A 41 -8.07 -2.14 -4.33
C GLU A 41 -6.99 -3.23 -4.38
N VAL A 42 -6.25 -3.36 -5.49
CA VAL A 42 -5.16 -4.33 -5.60
C VAL A 42 -4.01 -3.96 -4.66
N LEU A 43 -3.62 -2.68 -4.61
CA LEU A 43 -2.59 -2.19 -3.69
C LEU A 43 -2.99 -2.42 -2.23
N ASP A 44 -4.26 -2.22 -1.88
CA ASP A 44 -4.79 -2.50 -0.54
C ASP A 44 -4.64 -3.98 -0.18
N LYS A 45 -5.04 -4.88 -1.09
CA LYS A 45 -4.87 -6.33 -0.90
C LYS A 45 -3.40 -6.74 -0.76
N ILE A 46 -2.49 -6.13 -1.53
CA ILE A 46 -1.05 -6.39 -1.41
C ILE A 46 -0.55 -5.98 -0.02
N ARG A 47 -0.93 -4.78 0.45
CA ARG A 47 -0.56 -4.30 1.79
C ARG A 47 -1.07 -5.25 2.88
N GLU A 48 -2.32 -5.67 2.77
CA GLU A 48 -2.93 -6.61 3.72
C GLU A 48 -2.20 -7.97 3.74
N ALA A 49 -1.94 -8.56 2.57
CA ALA A 49 -1.21 -9.83 2.48
C ALA A 49 0.20 -9.72 3.06
N SER A 50 0.89 -8.59 2.80
CA SER A 50 2.20 -8.30 3.38
C SER A 50 2.16 -8.16 4.91
N LEU A 51 1.15 -7.48 5.46
CA LEU A 51 0.97 -7.35 6.90
C LEU A 51 0.72 -8.70 7.56
N ARG A 52 -0.22 -9.48 7.01
CA ARG A 52 -0.53 -10.83 7.50
C ARG A 52 0.71 -11.74 7.46
N ALA A 53 1.48 -11.70 6.38
CA ALA A 53 2.73 -12.46 6.27
C ALA A 53 3.78 -12.02 7.28
N GLY A 54 3.83 -10.73 7.64
CA GLY A 54 4.69 -10.21 8.71
C GLY A 54 4.32 -10.81 10.05
N VAL A 55 3.05 -10.68 10.45
CA VAL A 55 2.51 -11.25 11.70
C VAL A 55 2.76 -12.76 11.78
N LEU A 56 2.46 -13.49 10.70
CA LEU A 56 2.63 -14.94 10.66
C LEU A 56 4.10 -15.38 10.81
N LYS A 57 5.06 -14.60 10.27
CA LYS A 57 6.49 -14.87 10.49
C LYS A 57 6.90 -14.69 11.95
N GLU A 58 6.35 -13.68 12.62
CA GLU A 58 6.59 -13.47 14.05
C GLU A 58 5.98 -14.61 14.88
N GLU A 59 4.78 -15.07 14.54
CA GLU A 59 4.14 -16.22 15.17
C GLU A 59 4.96 -17.50 14.97
N ILE A 60 5.42 -17.78 13.74
CA ILE A 60 6.29 -18.92 13.41
C ILE A 60 7.53 -18.97 14.32
N SER A 61 8.11 -17.81 14.66
CA SER A 61 9.29 -17.74 15.52
C SER A 61 9.04 -18.17 16.96
N ARG A 62 7.77 -18.24 17.38
CA ARG A 62 7.33 -18.54 18.76
C ARG A 62 6.64 -19.90 18.89
N LEU A 63 6.34 -20.58 17.78
CA LEU A 63 5.63 -21.86 17.76
C LEU A 63 6.57 -23.08 17.94
N ASP A 64 5.99 -24.19 18.41
CA ASP A 64 6.63 -25.51 18.41
C ASP A 64 6.66 -26.13 16.99
N GLU A 65 7.36 -27.27 16.82
CA GLU A 65 7.56 -27.89 15.50
C GLU A 65 6.24 -28.19 14.75
N ARG A 66 5.18 -28.60 15.46
CA ARG A 66 3.89 -28.93 14.84
C ARG A 66 3.10 -27.68 14.45
N GLY A 67 3.07 -26.65 15.29
CA GLY A 67 2.46 -25.36 14.95
C GLY A 67 3.19 -24.66 13.81
N ARG A 68 4.51 -24.86 13.72
CA ARG A 68 5.37 -24.25 12.71
C ARG A 68 5.10 -24.74 11.29
N GLU A 69 4.81 -26.03 11.09
CA GLU A 69 4.54 -26.58 9.76
C GLU A 69 3.29 -25.95 9.12
N ALA A 70 2.18 -25.90 9.87
CA ALA A 70 0.93 -25.29 9.40
C ALA A 70 1.11 -23.80 9.07
N ALA A 71 1.82 -23.07 9.93
CA ALA A 71 2.09 -21.66 9.72
C ALA A 71 3.01 -21.40 8.51
N LEU A 72 3.98 -22.29 8.23
CA LEU A 72 4.82 -22.20 7.02
C LEU A 72 4.01 -22.43 5.74
N LEU A 73 3.06 -23.36 5.74
CA LEU A 73 2.17 -23.57 4.59
C LEU A 73 1.30 -22.34 4.31
N GLU A 74 0.77 -21.70 5.35
CA GLU A 74 -0.02 -20.49 5.20
C GLU A 74 0.85 -19.30 4.73
N LEU A 75 2.10 -19.21 5.20
CA LEU A 75 3.04 -18.21 4.73
C LEU A 75 3.35 -18.37 3.23
N GLU A 76 3.45 -19.61 2.75
CA GLU A 76 3.65 -19.89 1.33
C GLU A 76 2.42 -19.52 0.49
N ARG A 77 1.21 -19.78 0.99
CA ARG A 77 -0.02 -19.31 0.35
C ARG A 77 -0.05 -17.79 0.22
N LEU A 78 0.28 -17.05 1.29
CA LEU A 78 0.34 -15.59 1.26
C LEU A 78 1.37 -15.08 0.24
N ARG A 79 2.50 -15.77 0.05
CA ARG A 79 3.49 -15.42 -0.99
C ARG A 79 2.93 -15.61 -2.40
N LEU A 80 2.24 -16.73 -2.64
CA LEU A 80 1.59 -17.00 -3.92
C LEU A 80 0.51 -15.96 -4.22
N THR A 81 -0.36 -15.68 -3.25
CA THR A 81 -1.39 -14.63 -3.36
C THR A 81 -0.76 -13.27 -3.66
N ARG A 82 0.33 -12.91 -2.98
CA ARG A 82 1.04 -11.65 -3.27
C ARG A 82 1.59 -11.62 -4.71
N ALA A 83 2.13 -12.73 -5.21
CA ALA A 83 2.63 -12.81 -6.58
C ALA A 83 1.49 -12.67 -7.61
N GLU A 84 0.30 -13.22 -7.34
CA GLU A 84 -0.88 -13.05 -8.18
C GLU A 84 -1.38 -11.61 -8.17
N LEU A 85 -1.47 -10.98 -6.99
CA LEU A 85 -1.85 -9.58 -6.85
C LEU A 85 -0.87 -8.64 -7.56
N GLU A 86 0.42 -8.96 -7.58
CA GLU A 86 1.42 -8.17 -8.31
C GLU A 86 1.17 -8.22 -9.83
N LYS A 87 0.77 -9.37 -10.37
CA LYS A 87 0.33 -9.47 -11.77
C LYS A 87 -0.92 -8.63 -12.02
N GLU A 88 -1.87 -8.67 -11.09
CA GLU A 88 -3.08 -7.86 -11.19
C GLU A 88 -2.77 -6.35 -11.13
N ARG A 89 -1.81 -5.93 -10.29
CA ARG A 89 -1.37 -4.54 -10.18
C ARG A 89 -0.82 -4.04 -11.50
N LEU A 90 0.01 -4.83 -12.17
CA LEU A 90 0.55 -4.50 -13.49
C LEU A 90 -0.57 -4.38 -14.53
N ALA A 91 -1.49 -5.35 -14.57
CA ALA A 91 -2.62 -5.32 -15.49
C ALA A 91 -3.55 -4.10 -15.26
N ALA A 92 -3.77 -3.71 -14.01
CA ALA A 92 -4.57 -2.55 -13.65
C ALA A 92 -3.83 -1.22 -13.99
N SER A 93 -2.51 -1.19 -13.87
CA SER A 93 -1.68 -0.07 -14.33
C SER A 93 -1.71 0.08 -15.85
N GLU A 94 -1.65 -1.03 -16.60
CA GLU A 94 -1.79 -1.03 -18.06
C GLU A 94 -3.17 -0.54 -18.51
N GLU A 95 -4.22 -0.92 -17.76
CA GLU A 95 -5.57 -0.42 -18.00
C GLU A 95 -5.65 1.10 -17.81
N ARG A 96 -5.04 1.65 -16.74
CA ARG A 96 -4.94 3.10 -16.55
C ARG A 96 -4.23 3.76 -17.74
N MET A 97 -3.10 3.23 -18.20
CA MET A 97 -2.37 3.81 -19.31
C MET A 97 -3.19 3.80 -20.60
N ARG A 98 -3.99 2.76 -20.85
CA ARG A 98 -4.98 2.74 -21.95
C ARG A 98 -6.04 3.83 -21.78
N LEU A 99 -6.60 4.02 -20.59
CA LEU A 99 -7.58 5.07 -20.31
C LEU A 99 -7.02 6.48 -20.49
N LEU A 100 -5.73 6.67 -20.25
CA LEU A 100 -5.02 7.94 -20.46
C LEU A 100 -4.56 8.14 -21.92
N GLY A 101 -4.72 7.13 -22.79
CA GLY A 101 -4.35 7.20 -24.21
C GLY A 101 -2.85 7.00 -24.47
N HIS A 102 -2.14 6.29 -23.59
CA HIS A 102 -0.69 6.06 -23.64
C HIS A 102 -0.27 4.70 -24.22
N LEU A 103 -1.20 3.92 -24.79
CA LEU A 103 -0.96 2.58 -25.33
C LEU A 103 -1.59 2.39 -26.71
#